data_AF-A0A851DM82-F1
#
_entry.id   AF-A0A851DM82-F1
#
_cell.length_a   1.000
_cell.length_b   1.000
_cell.length_c   1.000
_cell.angle_alpha   90.00
_cell.angle_beta   90.00
_cell.angle_gamma   90.00
#
_symmetry.space_group_name_H-M   'P 1'
#
loop_
_entity.id
_entity.type
_entity.pdbx_description
1 polymer ?
#
loop_
_entity_poly.entity_id
_entity_poly.type
_entity_poly.pdbx_seq_one_letter_code
_entity_poly.pdbx_strand_id
1 'polypeptide(L)'
;LRRVWRQRRELLLEPRYTPLVAACLCLAEGGVNLWVIRRVPYTEIDWQAYMQEVEGVANGTLDYTQLKGDTGPLVYPAGFVYIFLGLYYATGHGTDVRLAQYLFAGLYLLNLLLVFRIYCRTSKVPPYVFFFMCCASYRIHSIFVLRLFNDPVAMAILFLAINLFLEERWAWGCVLFSLAVSVKMNILLFAPGLLFLLLQRFGLLGCIPKLCICAVLQVVLGLPFLLVNPVGYLTRSFDLGRQFQFKWTVNWRFLPEEVFQNRAFHVALLLAHLAGLGLFALHRWHRSSLSWRKELRCTAGVAPPASYVCPLNSGAQIVFVLFSSNFLGVCCSRSLHYQFYVWYFHTLPYLLWCTPTTKLAHMPKVLLLGVIELCWNTYPSTVCSSLSLHICHGLVLLQLWYGTASAPATHTPPPSRRPAAGSKKAQ
;
A
#
# COMPACT_ATOMS: atom_id res chain seq x y z
N LEU A 1 -8.57 39.32 12.68
CA LEU A 1 -9.43 38.10 12.73
C LEU A 1 -9.64 37.45 11.35
N ARG A 2 -10.30 38.07 10.35
CA ARG A 2 -10.55 37.45 9.02
C ARG A 2 -9.29 36.94 8.29
N ARG A 3 -8.16 37.64 8.38
CA ARG A 3 -6.87 37.22 7.80
C ARG A 3 -6.30 35.94 8.43
N VAL A 4 -6.41 35.81 9.76
CA VAL A 4 -5.99 34.61 10.52
C VAL A 4 -6.90 33.43 10.18
N TRP A 5 -8.21 33.65 10.04
CA TRP A 5 -9.16 32.62 9.60
C TRP A 5 -8.89 32.15 8.16
N ARG A 6 -8.55 33.06 7.25
CA ARG A 6 -8.17 32.71 5.87
C ARG A 6 -6.86 31.90 5.83
N GLN A 7 -5.83 32.31 6.58
CA GLN A 7 -4.57 31.57 6.68
C GLN A 7 -4.73 30.17 7.29
N ARG A 8 -5.54 30.01 8.34
CA ARG A 8 -5.84 28.69 8.93
C ARG A 8 -6.60 27.78 7.96
N ARG A 9 -7.52 28.34 7.16
CA ARG A 9 -8.26 27.60 6.14
C ARG A 9 -7.34 27.15 4.99
N GLU A 10 -6.42 28.00 4.56
CA GLU A 10 -5.42 27.66 3.54
C GLU A 10 -4.48 26.55 4.03
N LEU A 11 -4.02 26.61 5.29
CA LEU A 11 -3.17 25.58 5.91
C LEU A 11 -3.79 24.17 5.87
N LEU A 12 -5.10 24.08 6.09
CA LEU A 12 -5.82 22.81 6.18
C LEU A 12 -6.24 22.25 4.82
N LEU A 13 -6.45 23.11 3.82
CA LEU A 13 -7.03 22.71 2.54
C LEU A 13 -6.03 22.67 1.40
N GLU A 14 -4.96 23.47 1.44
CA GLU A 14 -4.04 23.59 0.32
C GLU A 14 -2.86 22.61 0.43
N PRO A 15 -2.63 21.74 -0.58
CA PRO A 15 -1.55 20.76 -0.54
C PRO A 15 -0.14 21.34 -0.36
N ARG A 16 0.08 22.64 -0.62
CA ARG A 16 1.39 23.29 -0.39
C ARG A 16 1.85 23.26 1.07
N TYR A 17 0.92 23.21 2.02
CA TYR A 17 1.24 23.16 3.46
C TYR A 17 1.36 21.74 4.01
N THR A 18 1.17 20.72 3.16
CA THR A 18 1.24 19.31 3.55
C THR A 18 2.54 18.95 4.29
N PRO A 19 3.74 19.38 3.87
CA PRO A 19 4.98 19.02 4.57
C PRO A 19 5.02 19.51 6.01
N LEU A 20 4.52 20.73 6.28
CA LEU A 20 4.46 21.30 7.62
C LEU A 20 3.49 20.53 8.52
N VAL A 21 2.27 20.28 8.02
CA VAL A 21 1.25 19.51 8.75
C VAL A 21 1.74 18.08 9.02
N ALA A 22 2.37 17.45 8.03
CA ALA A 22 2.97 16.13 8.15
C ALA A 22 4.08 16.07 9.21
N ALA A 23 4.96 17.08 9.27
CA ALA A 23 6.01 17.14 10.28
C ALA A 23 5.43 17.26 11.70
N CYS A 24 4.45 18.16 11.91
CA CYS A 24 3.80 18.31 13.20
C CYS A 24 3.07 17.03 13.64
N LEU A 25 2.35 16.38 12.72
CA LEU A 25 1.65 15.12 13.01
C LEU A 25 2.63 14.00 13.31
N CYS A 26 3.73 13.87 12.56
CA CYS A 26 4.74 12.84 12.83
C CYS A 26 5.38 13.00 14.22
N LEU A 27 5.65 14.23 14.66
CA LEU A 27 6.15 14.49 16.02
C LEU A 27 5.09 14.13 17.09
N ALA A 28 3.83 14.49 16.86
CA ALA A 28 2.74 14.15 17.77
C ALA A 28 2.57 12.62 17.89
N GLU A 29 2.65 11.90 16.78
CA GLU A 29 2.57 10.45 16.71
C GLU A 29 3.71 9.75 17.46
N GLY A 30 4.90 10.37 17.51
CA GLY A 30 5.98 9.90 18.40
C GLY A 30 5.55 9.92 19.87
N GLY A 31 4.88 11.00 20.30
CA GLY A 31 4.30 11.10 21.63
C GLY A 31 3.18 10.08 21.89
N VAL A 32 2.29 9.86 20.91
CA VAL A 32 1.20 8.88 21.01
C VAL A 32 1.76 7.46 21.14
N ASN A 33 2.72 7.05 20.31
CA ASN A 33 3.34 5.72 20.40
C ASN A 33 4.01 5.50 21.77
N LEU A 34 4.74 6.50 22.27
CA LEU A 34 5.33 6.45 23.61
C LEU A 34 4.27 6.34 24.72
N TRP A 35 3.14 7.04 24.57
CA TRP A 35 2.02 6.95 25.50
C TRP A 35 1.38 5.56 25.46
N VAL A 36 1.08 5.03 24.27
CA VAL A 36 0.50 3.68 24.09
C VAL A 36 1.39 2.62 24.72
N ILE A 37 2.69 2.64 24.43
CA ILE A 37 3.66 1.67 24.98
C ILE A 37 3.65 1.69 26.52
N ARG A 38 3.57 2.87 27.13
CA ARG A 38 3.62 3.01 28.59
C ARG A 38 2.29 2.75 29.30
N ARG A 39 1.15 2.98 28.63
CA ARG A 39 -0.17 3.00 29.28
C ARG A 39 -1.09 1.87 28.86
N VAL A 40 -0.86 1.26 27.70
CA VAL A 40 -1.70 0.16 27.19
C VAL A 40 -0.94 -1.15 27.35
N PRO A 41 -1.55 -2.19 27.98
CA PRO A 41 -0.93 -3.50 28.10
C PRO A 41 -0.58 -4.08 26.73
N TYR A 42 0.61 -4.69 26.64
CA TYR A 42 0.99 -5.50 25.50
C TYR A 42 -0.01 -6.65 25.31
N THR A 43 -0.30 -7.02 24.07
CA THR A 43 -1.23 -8.13 23.81
C THR A 43 -0.65 -9.08 22.77
N GLU A 44 -0.10 -10.18 23.25
CA GLU A 44 0.48 -11.23 22.42
C GLU A 44 -0.54 -11.81 21.41
N ILE A 45 -0.09 -12.06 20.18
CA ILE A 45 -0.80 -12.87 19.18
C ILE A 45 0.22 -13.72 18.45
N ASP A 46 1.13 -13.07 17.72
CA ASP A 46 2.04 -13.73 16.78
C ASP A 46 3.52 -13.48 17.10
N TRP A 47 3.89 -12.55 18.00
CA TRP A 47 5.29 -12.22 18.26
C TRP A 47 6.05 -13.43 18.79
N GLN A 48 5.51 -14.12 19.80
CA GLN A 48 6.12 -15.34 20.34
C GLN A 48 6.26 -16.42 19.26
N ALA A 49 5.22 -16.62 18.45
CA ALA A 49 5.27 -17.57 17.35
C ALA A 49 6.34 -17.20 16.31
N TYR A 50 6.47 -15.92 15.96
CA TYR A 50 7.52 -15.45 15.06
C TYR A 50 8.92 -15.72 15.63
N MET A 51 9.13 -15.52 16.93
CA MET A 51 10.41 -15.79 17.58
C MET A 51 10.76 -17.28 17.56
N GLN A 52 9.77 -18.15 17.83
CA GLN A 52 9.93 -19.61 17.76
C GLN A 52 10.24 -20.09 16.32
N GLU A 53 9.55 -19.52 15.33
CA GLU A 53 9.77 -19.85 13.92
C GLU A 53 11.20 -19.53 13.47
N VAL A 54 11.74 -18.37 13.83
CA VAL A 54 13.11 -17.98 13.46
C VAL A 54 14.17 -18.61 14.35
N GLU A 55 13.84 -18.95 15.60
CA GLU A 55 14.71 -19.73 16.49
C GLU A 55 15.01 -21.12 15.90
N GLY A 56 14.03 -21.77 15.26
CA GLY A 56 14.27 -23.01 14.52
C GLY A 56 15.39 -22.87 13.48
N VAL A 57 15.43 -21.74 12.77
CA VAL A 57 16.48 -21.39 11.80
C VAL A 57 17.80 -21.06 12.49
N ALA A 58 17.76 -20.30 13.59
CA ALA A 58 18.93 -20.01 14.42
C ALA A 58 19.64 -21.29 14.91
N ASN A 59 18.85 -22.33 15.19
CA ASN A 59 19.30 -23.66 15.61
C ASN A 59 19.71 -24.58 14.45
N GLY A 60 19.75 -24.07 13.20
CA GLY A 60 20.22 -24.80 12.02
C GLY A 60 19.14 -25.51 11.20
N THR A 61 17.85 -25.33 11.53
CA THR A 61 16.75 -25.92 10.74
C THR A 61 16.50 -25.11 9.47
N LEU A 62 16.82 -25.68 8.32
CA LEU A 62 16.58 -25.07 7.01
C LEU A 62 15.43 -25.73 6.24
N ASP A 63 14.81 -26.78 6.78
CA ASP A 63 13.60 -27.36 6.20
C ASP A 63 12.37 -26.60 6.68
N TYR A 64 11.79 -25.79 5.79
CA TYR A 64 10.59 -24.98 6.04
C TYR A 64 9.38 -25.77 6.55
N THR A 65 9.32 -27.08 6.29
CA THR A 65 8.21 -27.91 6.78
C THR A 65 8.27 -28.18 8.28
N GLN A 66 9.43 -27.96 8.89
CA GLN A 66 9.71 -28.18 10.31
C GLN A 66 9.64 -26.88 11.13
N LEU A 67 9.73 -25.72 10.47
CA LEU A 67 9.64 -24.40 11.10
C LEU A 67 8.19 -24.08 11.49
N LYS A 68 7.94 -23.90 12.78
CA LYS A 68 6.62 -23.62 13.35
C LYS A 68 6.74 -22.91 14.70
N GLY A 69 5.73 -22.13 15.03
CA GLY A 69 5.50 -21.59 16.38
C GLY A 69 4.13 -21.98 16.92
N ASP A 70 3.75 -21.38 18.04
CA ASP A 70 2.50 -21.67 18.74
C ASP A 70 1.24 -21.37 17.91
N THR A 71 1.34 -20.47 16.94
CA THR A 71 0.22 -20.13 16.03
C THR A 71 0.19 -20.92 14.73
N GLY A 72 1.14 -21.87 14.56
CA GLY A 72 1.18 -22.79 13.43
C GLY A 72 2.52 -22.82 12.69
N PRO A 73 2.54 -23.39 11.47
CA PRO A 73 3.76 -23.45 10.66
C PRO A 73 4.16 -22.07 10.14
N LEU A 74 5.45 -21.90 9.88
CA LEU A 74 5.98 -20.74 9.17
C LEU A 74 5.40 -20.70 7.75
N VAL A 75 4.66 -19.62 7.45
CA VAL A 75 4.01 -19.41 6.14
C VAL A 75 4.47 -18.13 5.43
N TYR A 76 5.64 -17.62 5.83
CA TYR A 76 6.19 -16.38 5.29
C TYR A 76 7.49 -16.67 4.53
N PRO A 77 7.79 -15.97 3.43
CA PRO A 77 9.01 -16.22 2.68
C PRO A 77 10.28 -15.78 3.43
N ALA A 78 11.44 -16.12 2.87
CA ALA A 78 12.73 -16.00 3.57
C ALA A 78 13.06 -14.58 4.06
N GLY A 79 12.53 -13.53 3.44
CA GLY A 79 12.75 -12.16 3.91
C GLY A 79 12.18 -11.91 5.31
N PHE A 80 11.05 -12.55 5.65
CA PHE A 80 10.53 -12.55 7.02
C PHE A 80 11.54 -13.15 7.98
N VAL A 81 12.07 -14.35 7.65
CA VAL A 81 13.03 -15.06 8.51
C VAL A 81 14.23 -14.18 8.83
N TYR A 82 14.87 -13.57 7.82
CA TYR A 82 16.07 -12.77 8.06
C TYR A 82 15.80 -11.51 8.89
N ILE A 83 14.69 -10.81 8.64
CA ILE A 83 14.35 -9.61 9.41
C ILE A 83 14.02 -9.98 10.86
N PHE A 84 13.20 -11.02 11.06
CA PHE A 84 12.78 -11.45 12.39
C PHE A 84 13.89 -12.15 13.17
N LEU A 85 14.86 -12.79 12.49
CA LEU A 85 16.09 -13.28 13.13
C LEU A 85 16.95 -12.12 13.66
N GLY A 86 17.04 -11.01 12.90
CA GLY A 86 17.67 -9.79 13.39
C GLY A 86 16.97 -9.21 14.63
N LEU A 87 15.64 -9.20 14.63
CA LEU A 87 14.84 -8.79 15.78
C LEU A 87 14.98 -9.74 16.97
N TYR A 88 15.01 -11.06 16.73
CA TYR A 88 15.21 -12.11 17.72
C TYR A 88 16.50 -11.85 18.50
N TYR A 89 17.65 -11.69 17.82
CA TYR A 89 18.91 -11.39 18.51
C TYR A 89 18.92 -10.01 19.18
N ALA A 90 18.36 -8.99 18.53
CA ALA A 90 18.34 -7.63 19.10
C ALA A 90 17.53 -7.54 20.40
N THR A 91 16.52 -8.41 20.58
CA THR A 91 15.58 -8.37 21.72
C THR A 91 15.86 -9.46 22.76
N GLY A 92 17.10 -9.99 22.79
CA GLY A 92 17.46 -11.07 23.73
C GLY A 92 16.62 -12.32 23.48
N HIS A 93 16.62 -12.79 22.22
CA HIS A 93 15.84 -13.94 21.75
C HIS A 93 14.32 -13.74 21.85
N GLY A 94 13.84 -12.51 21.65
CA GLY A 94 12.40 -12.19 21.69
C GLY A 94 11.83 -11.88 23.07
N THR A 95 12.63 -11.97 24.13
CA THR A 95 12.19 -11.79 25.53
C THR A 95 12.00 -10.33 25.92
N ASP A 96 12.81 -9.41 25.37
CA ASP A 96 12.64 -7.97 25.55
C ASP A 96 11.59 -7.41 24.60
N VAL A 97 10.33 -7.70 24.91
CA VAL A 97 9.17 -7.19 24.19
C VAL A 97 9.14 -5.66 24.24
N ARG A 98 9.66 -5.03 25.31
CA ARG A 98 9.64 -3.57 25.43
C ARG A 98 10.53 -2.92 24.37
N LEU A 99 11.73 -3.46 24.17
CA LEU A 99 12.61 -3.05 23.09
C LEU A 99 11.96 -3.29 21.73
N ALA A 100 11.31 -4.44 21.53
CA ALA A 100 10.56 -4.73 20.30
C ALA A 100 9.49 -3.66 20.02
N GLN A 101 8.72 -3.24 21.04
CA GLN A 101 7.73 -2.17 20.89
C GLN A 101 8.36 -0.83 20.47
N TYR A 102 9.54 -0.47 21.00
CA TYR A 102 10.24 0.74 20.56
C TYR A 102 10.75 0.64 19.11
N LEU A 103 11.27 -0.53 18.70
CA LEU A 103 11.66 -0.78 17.31
C LEU A 103 10.45 -0.65 16.37
N PHE A 104 9.31 -1.22 16.75
CA PHE A 104 8.06 -1.11 15.98
C PHE A 104 7.45 0.29 15.99
N ALA A 105 7.66 1.08 17.05
CA ALA A 105 7.31 2.50 17.05
C ALA A 105 8.18 3.28 16.05
N GLY A 106 9.49 2.98 15.98
CA GLY A 106 10.37 3.51 14.95
C GLY A 106 9.90 3.13 13.54
N LEU A 107 9.52 1.87 13.34
CA LEU A 107 8.94 1.37 12.08
C LEU A 107 7.64 2.11 11.73
N TYR A 108 6.77 2.36 12.70
CA TYR A 108 5.53 3.12 12.52
C TYR A 108 5.82 4.53 12.01
N LEU A 109 6.74 5.25 12.66
CA LEU A 109 7.11 6.61 12.27
C LEU A 109 7.76 6.63 10.88
N LEU A 110 8.64 5.68 10.58
CA LEU A 110 9.23 5.53 9.25
C LEU A 110 8.16 5.30 8.19
N ASN A 111 7.23 4.36 8.43
CA ASN A 111 6.11 4.08 7.54
C ASN A 111 5.29 5.35 7.27
N LEU A 112 4.95 6.10 8.32
CA LEU A 112 4.19 7.34 8.21
C LEU A 112 4.93 8.40 7.40
N LEU A 113 6.24 8.57 7.61
CA LEU A 113 7.08 9.49 6.83
C LEU A 113 7.10 9.13 5.34
N LEU A 114 7.21 7.83 5.02
CA LEU A 114 7.19 7.35 3.63
C LEU A 114 5.83 7.60 2.96
N VAL A 115 4.73 7.38 3.67
CA VAL A 115 3.37 7.68 3.21
C VAL A 115 3.19 9.19 3.00
N PHE A 116 3.61 10.02 3.96
CA PHE A 116 3.53 11.47 3.82
C PHE A 116 4.33 12.00 2.64
N ARG A 117 5.52 11.44 2.37
CA ARG A 117 6.32 11.78 1.19
C ARG A 117 5.55 11.47 -0.10
N ILE A 118 4.93 10.29 -0.21
CA ILE A 118 4.09 9.92 -1.37
C ILE A 118 2.96 10.93 -1.57
N TYR A 119 2.28 11.32 -0.50
CA TYR A 119 1.16 12.25 -0.58
C TYR A 119 1.62 13.68 -0.94
N CYS A 120 2.74 14.15 -0.40
CA CYS A 120 3.35 15.43 -0.78
C CYS A 120 3.71 15.43 -2.28
N ARG A 121 4.31 14.35 -2.77
CA ARG A 121 4.70 14.20 -4.18
C ARG A 121 3.52 14.19 -5.14
N THR A 122 2.38 13.65 -4.72
CA THR A 122 1.18 13.61 -5.57
C THR A 122 0.32 14.88 -5.45
N SER A 123 0.35 15.56 -4.31
CA SER A 123 -0.41 16.79 -4.02
C SER A 123 -1.92 16.67 -4.33
N LYS A 124 -2.48 15.45 -4.21
CA LYS A 124 -3.91 15.16 -4.48
C LYS A 124 -4.79 15.24 -3.25
N VAL A 125 -4.22 15.08 -2.07
CA VAL A 125 -4.97 14.97 -0.81
C VAL A 125 -4.76 16.24 0.02
N PRO A 126 -5.83 16.87 0.52
CA PRO A 126 -5.71 18.06 1.35
C PRO A 126 -5.13 17.75 2.74
N PRO A 127 -4.34 18.67 3.34
CA PRO A 127 -3.62 18.41 4.59
C PRO A 127 -4.48 17.96 5.77
N TYR A 128 -5.71 18.46 5.92
CA TYR A 128 -6.58 18.06 7.04
C TYR A 128 -6.85 16.56 7.09
N VAL A 129 -6.76 15.85 5.95
CA VAL A 129 -7.03 14.41 5.88
C VAL A 129 -5.94 13.59 6.58
N PHE A 130 -4.74 14.16 6.73
CA PHE A 130 -3.62 13.53 7.41
C PHE A 130 -3.91 13.34 8.90
N PHE A 131 -4.75 14.19 9.48
CA PHE A 131 -5.26 14.00 10.83
C PHE A 131 -5.97 12.65 10.99
N PHE A 132 -6.79 12.23 10.02
CA PHE A 132 -7.46 10.93 10.09
C PHE A 132 -6.49 9.77 9.91
N MET A 133 -5.44 9.92 9.08
CA MET A 133 -4.41 8.88 8.95
C MET A 133 -3.65 8.64 10.26
N CYS A 134 -3.43 9.69 11.06
CA CYS A 134 -2.70 9.61 12.32
C CYS A 134 -3.64 9.24 13.47
N CYS A 135 -4.62 10.11 13.72
CA CYS A 135 -5.41 10.11 14.94
C CYS A 135 -6.61 9.17 14.93
N ALA A 136 -7.11 8.72 13.76
CA ALA A 136 -8.22 7.77 13.71
C ALA A 136 -7.76 6.30 13.89
N SER A 137 -6.45 6.05 14.05
CA SER A 137 -5.84 4.77 13.75
C SER A 137 -5.57 3.88 14.98
N TYR A 138 -6.53 3.79 15.93
CA TYR A 138 -6.36 2.95 17.13
C TYR A 138 -5.88 1.53 16.79
N ARG A 139 -6.49 0.92 15.76
CA ARG A 139 -6.10 -0.42 15.30
C ARG A 139 -4.71 -0.46 14.68
N ILE A 140 -4.31 0.59 13.94
CA ILE A 140 -2.98 0.63 13.32
C ILE A 140 -1.90 0.74 14.39
N HIS A 141 -2.10 1.57 15.41
CA HIS A 141 -1.22 1.60 16.58
C HIS A 141 -1.12 0.22 17.22
N SER A 142 -2.27 -0.46 17.44
CA SER A 142 -2.26 -1.81 17.99
C SER A 142 -1.45 -2.79 17.13
N ILE A 143 -1.68 -2.81 15.82
CA ILE A 143 -0.98 -3.68 14.85
C ILE A 143 0.54 -3.50 14.92
N PHE A 144 1.02 -2.25 14.97
CA PHE A 144 2.45 -1.95 15.05
C PHE A 144 3.01 -2.22 16.44
N VAL A 145 2.55 -1.51 17.47
CA VAL A 145 3.25 -1.44 18.78
C VAL A 145 2.69 -2.35 19.87
N LEU A 146 1.50 -2.92 19.70
CA LEU A 146 0.91 -3.84 20.71
C LEU A 146 0.89 -5.29 20.26
N ARG A 147 0.92 -5.55 18.94
CA ARG A 147 0.88 -6.90 18.36
C ARG A 147 2.18 -7.29 17.63
N LEU A 148 2.97 -6.30 17.20
CA LEU A 148 4.27 -6.51 16.54
C LEU A 148 4.17 -7.40 15.27
N PHE A 149 3.10 -7.22 14.49
CA PHE A 149 2.85 -8.05 13.30
C PHE A 149 3.89 -7.82 12.19
N ASN A 150 4.11 -8.82 11.34
CA ASN A 150 4.99 -8.68 10.17
C ASN A 150 4.39 -7.84 9.03
N ASP A 151 3.06 -7.64 8.99
CA ASP A 151 2.38 -6.83 7.97
C ASP A 151 2.94 -5.39 7.88
N PRO A 152 3.07 -4.63 8.98
CA PRO A 152 3.83 -3.38 9.06
C PRO A 152 5.18 -3.36 8.33
N VAL A 153 6.00 -4.39 8.52
CA VAL A 153 7.36 -4.46 7.96
C VAL A 153 7.27 -4.52 6.44
N ALA A 154 6.43 -5.41 5.90
CA ALA A 154 6.23 -5.54 4.47
C ALA A 154 5.67 -4.24 3.85
N MET A 155 4.70 -3.61 4.50
CA MET A 155 4.11 -2.36 4.02
C MET A 155 5.10 -1.18 4.03
N ALA A 156 5.95 -1.06 5.05
CA ALA A 156 6.97 -0.01 5.11
C ALA A 156 8.00 -0.15 3.96
N ILE A 157 8.48 -1.37 3.70
CA ILE A 157 9.39 -1.66 2.58
C ILE A 157 8.71 -1.36 1.24
N LEU A 158 7.42 -1.71 1.09
CA LEU A 158 6.65 -1.38 -0.10
C LEU A 158 6.53 0.13 -0.29
N PHE A 159 6.20 0.92 0.73
CA PHE A 159 6.11 2.37 0.58
C PHE A 159 7.46 3.00 0.25
N LEU A 160 8.58 2.42 0.71
CA LEU A 160 9.91 2.82 0.26
C LEU A 160 10.12 2.50 -1.22
N ALA A 161 9.71 1.32 -1.69
CA ALA A 161 9.74 0.97 -3.12
C ALA A 161 8.93 1.96 -3.97
N ILE A 162 7.74 2.37 -3.51
CA ILE A 162 6.89 3.35 -4.19
C ILE A 162 7.57 4.72 -4.27
N ASN A 163 8.23 5.16 -3.20
CA ASN A 163 9.01 6.41 -3.23
C ASN A 163 10.14 6.35 -4.28
N LEU A 164 10.81 5.20 -4.44
CA LEU A 164 11.82 5.03 -5.48
C LEU A 164 11.21 5.05 -6.90
N PHE A 165 10.02 4.47 -7.10
CA PHE A 165 9.30 4.60 -8.37
C PHE A 165 8.96 6.07 -8.67
N LEU A 166 8.56 6.85 -7.66
CA LEU A 166 8.30 8.29 -7.78
C LEU A 166 9.54 9.15 -8.06
N GLU A 167 10.73 8.59 -7.87
CA GLU A 167 12.03 9.17 -8.17
C GLU A 167 12.65 8.61 -9.45
N GLU A 168 11.89 7.84 -10.24
CA GLU A 168 12.36 7.18 -11.46
C GLU A 168 13.50 6.16 -11.23
N ARG A 169 13.71 5.72 -9.98
CA ARG A 169 14.70 4.69 -9.59
C ARG A 169 14.10 3.29 -9.66
N TRP A 170 13.60 2.90 -10.84
CA TRP A 170 12.80 1.70 -11.05
C TRP A 170 13.51 0.38 -10.69
N ALA A 171 14.82 0.24 -10.97
CA ALA A 171 15.55 -0.99 -10.62
C ALA A 171 15.57 -1.22 -9.10
N TRP A 172 15.92 -0.19 -8.32
CA TRP A 172 15.92 -0.25 -6.86
C TRP A 172 14.51 -0.39 -6.30
N GLY A 173 13.52 0.25 -6.92
CA GLY A 173 12.12 0.02 -6.59
C GLY A 173 11.70 -1.44 -6.75
N CYS A 174 12.13 -2.12 -7.83
CA CYS A 174 11.88 -3.56 -8.03
C CYS A 174 12.60 -4.43 -6.98
N VAL A 175 13.83 -4.10 -6.59
CA VAL A 175 14.54 -4.77 -5.49
C VAL A 175 13.72 -4.67 -4.21
N LEU A 176 13.32 -3.47 -3.80
CA LEU A 176 12.55 -3.30 -2.55
C LEU A 176 11.14 -3.87 -2.64
N PHE A 177 10.48 -3.80 -3.80
CA PHE A 177 9.20 -4.44 -4.01
C PHE A 177 9.28 -5.95 -3.80
N SER A 178 10.30 -6.60 -4.39
CA SER A 178 10.53 -8.03 -4.19
C SER A 178 10.92 -8.34 -2.74
N LEU A 179 11.73 -7.48 -2.09
CA LEU A 179 12.05 -7.64 -0.67
C LEU A 179 10.77 -7.59 0.19
N ALA A 180 9.85 -6.67 -0.08
CA ALA A 180 8.57 -6.61 0.61
C ALA A 180 7.72 -7.89 0.40
N VAL A 181 7.66 -8.41 -0.84
CA VAL A 181 7.03 -9.71 -1.14
C VAL A 181 7.66 -10.84 -0.34
N SER A 182 8.99 -10.83 -0.16
CA SER A 182 9.70 -11.84 0.62
C SER A 182 9.44 -11.79 2.12
N VAL A 183 8.86 -10.70 2.64
CA VAL A 183 8.38 -10.60 4.02
C VAL A 183 6.93 -11.09 4.10
N LYS A 184 6.07 -10.62 3.20
CA LYS A 184 4.67 -11.02 3.16
C LYS A 184 4.09 -10.96 1.76
N MET A 185 3.36 -12.01 1.39
CA MET A 185 2.83 -12.17 0.03
C MET A 185 1.71 -11.18 -0.32
N ASN A 186 1.10 -10.47 0.64
CA ASN A 186 0.04 -9.49 0.38
C ASN A 186 0.50 -8.38 -0.58
N ILE A 187 1.81 -8.12 -0.65
CA ILE A 187 2.42 -7.17 -1.58
C ILE A 187 2.16 -7.56 -3.05
N LEU A 188 1.89 -8.84 -3.35
CA LEU A 188 1.50 -9.30 -4.69
C LEU A 188 0.19 -8.66 -5.19
N LEU A 189 -0.68 -8.13 -4.30
CA LEU A 189 -1.87 -7.38 -4.72
C LEU A 189 -1.52 -6.10 -5.49
N PHE A 190 -0.30 -5.57 -5.32
CA PHE A 190 0.23 -4.43 -6.08
C PHE A 190 0.93 -4.85 -7.38
N ALA A 191 1.26 -6.13 -7.55
CA ALA A 191 2.07 -6.62 -8.67
C ALA A 191 1.42 -6.44 -10.05
N PRO A 192 0.10 -6.63 -10.25
CA PRO A 192 -0.54 -6.33 -11.53
C PRO A 192 -0.42 -4.85 -11.92
N GLY A 193 -0.60 -3.95 -10.96
CA GLY A 193 -0.38 -2.52 -11.16
C GLY A 193 1.07 -2.18 -11.48
N LEU A 194 2.03 -2.80 -10.78
CA LEU A 194 3.45 -2.60 -11.07
C LEU A 194 3.82 -3.10 -12.47
N LEU A 195 3.35 -4.29 -12.85
CA LEU A 195 3.57 -4.85 -14.20
C LEU A 195 3.02 -3.92 -15.27
N PHE A 196 1.81 -3.39 -15.08
CA PHE A 196 1.23 -2.41 -16.00
C PHE A 196 2.13 -1.17 -16.15
N LEU A 197 2.63 -0.63 -15.05
CA LEU A 197 3.53 0.54 -15.07
C LEU A 197 4.87 0.23 -15.75
N LEU A 198 5.46 -0.94 -15.49
CA LEU A 198 6.72 -1.36 -16.11
C LEU A 198 6.56 -1.53 -17.63
N LEU A 199 5.48 -2.18 -18.07
CA LEU A 199 5.15 -2.32 -19.49
C LEU A 199 4.90 -0.96 -20.15
N GLN A 200 4.15 -0.07 -19.48
CA GLN A 200 3.88 1.27 -19.98
C GLN A 200 5.15 2.12 -20.07
N ARG A 201 6.10 1.95 -19.14
CA ARG A 201 7.31 2.78 -19.06
C ARG A 201 8.47 2.27 -19.92
N PHE A 202 8.65 0.95 -20.01
CA PHE A 202 9.82 0.31 -20.60
C PHE A 202 9.50 -0.61 -21.79
N GLY A 203 8.22 -0.79 -22.12
CA GLY A 203 7.79 -1.80 -23.08
C GLY A 203 8.05 -3.23 -22.58
N LEU A 204 7.80 -4.22 -23.45
CA LEU A 204 7.94 -5.63 -23.08
C LEU A 204 9.40 -6.01 -22.78
N LEU A 205 10.33 -5.67 -23.68
CA LEU A 205 11.74 -6.05 -23.56
C LEU A 205 12.43 -5.37 -22.37
N GLY A 206 12.12 -4.10 -22.10
CA GLY A 206 12.68 -3.38 -20.96
C GLY A 206 12.06 -3.78 -19.62
N CYS A 207 10.88 -4.39 -19.62
CA CYS A 207 10.24 -4.95 -18.42
C CYS A 207 10.93 -6.24 -17.94
N ILE A 208 11.38 -7.11 -18.87
CA ILE A 208 12.05 -8.37 -18.56
C ILE A 208 13.17 -8.22 -17.51
N PRO A 209 14.19 -7.36 -17.68
CA PRO A 209 15.26 -7.24 -16.68
C PRO A 209 14.75 -6.75 -15.32
N LYS A 210 13.66 -5.97 -15.25
CA LYS A 210 13.05 -5.53 -14.00
C LYS A 210 12.36 -6.68 -13.27
N LEU A 211 11.67 -7.54 -14.01
CA LEU A 211 11.09 -8.78 -13.48
C LEU A 211 12.17 -9.78 -13.05
N CYS A 212 13.27 -9.88 -13.81
CA CYS A 212 14.43 -10.69 -13.43
C CYS A 212 15.03 -10.24 -12.11
N ILE A 213 15.16 -8.92 -11.86
CA ILE A 213 15.60 -8.40 -10.54
C ILE A 213 14.71 -8.94 -9.42
N CYS A 214 13.38 -8.88 -9.60
CA CYS A 214 12.45 -9.39 -8.59
C CYS A 214 12.63 -10.89 -8.35
N ALA A 215 12.72 -11.69 -9.43
CA ALA A 215 12.85 -13.14 -9.36
C ALA A 215 14.18 -13.59 -8.73
N VAL A 216 15.30 -12.99 -9.16
CA VAL A 216 16.64 -13.30 -8.63
C VAL A 216 16.68 -13.03 -7.13
N LEU A 217 16.11 -11.92 -6.65
CA LEU A 217 16.08 -11.64 -5.22
C LEU A 217 15.34 -12.72 -4.41
N GLN A 218 14.19 -13.22 -4.91
CA GLN A 218 13.46 -14.30 -4.24
C GLN A 218 14.29 -15.58 -4.17
N VAL A 219 14.99 -15.93 -5.26
CA VAL A 219 15.86 -17.11 -5.30
C VAL A 219 17.04 -16.95 -4.35
N VAL A 220 17.71 -15.79 -4.34
CA VAL A 220 18.86 -15.52 -3.46
C VAL A 220 18.46 -15.60 -1.99
N LEU A 221 17.35 -14.96 -1.60
CA LEU A 221 16.88 -15.01 -0.22
C LEU A 221 16.43 -16.42 0.17
N GLY A 222 15.74 -17.12 -0.73
CA GLY A 222 15.25 -18.48 -0.50
C GLY A 222 16.31 -19.57 -0.61
N LEU A 223 17.51 -19.27 -1.13
CA LEU A 223 18.49 -20.27 -1.54
C LEU A 223 18.83 -21.31 -0.46
N PRO A 224 19.10 -20.94 0.81
CA PRO A 224 19.42 -21.93 1.84
C PRO A 224 18.32 -22.97 2.05
N PHE A 225 17.07 -22.54 1.97
CA PHE A 225 15.89 -23.39 2.17
C PHE A 225 15.55 -24.20 0.92
N LEU A 226 15.74 -23.59 -0.26
CA LEU A 226 15.56 -24.26 -1.56
C LEU A 226 16.54 -25.41 -1.77
N LEU A 227 17.78 -25.29 -1.26
CA LEU A 227 18.78 -26.35 -1.36
C LEU A 227 18.46 -27.57 -0.48
N VAL A 228 17.75 -27.38 0.64
CA VAL A 228 17.40 -28.45 1.57
C VAL A 228 16.07 -29.10 1.20
N ASN A 229 15.03 -28.31 0.98
CA ASN A 229 13.70 -28.82 0.62
C ASN A 229 12.95 -27.81 -0.28
N PRO A 230 13.15 -27.84 -1.62
CA PRO A 230 12.58 -26.85 -2.52
C PRO A 230 11.05 -26.89 -2.55
N VAL A 231 10.47 -28.10 -2.51
CA VAL A 231 9.02 -28.27 -2.50
C VAL A 231 8.44 -27.77 -1.17
N GLY A 232 9.09 -28.12 -0.04
CA GLY A 232 8.73 -27.64 1.29
C GLY A 232 8.75 -26.12 1.39
N TYR A 233 9.83 -25.49 0.91
CA TYR A 233 9.94 -24.03 0.87
C TYR A 233 8.81 -23.41 0.04
N LEU A 234 8.66 -23.80 -1.24
CA LEU A 234 7.70 -23.18 -2.15
C LEU A 234 6.24 -23.35 -1.69
N THR A 235 5.89 -24.50 -1.11
CA THR A 235 4.53 -24.77 -0.63
C THR A 235 4.22 -24.03 0.67
N ARG A 236 5.19 -23.91 1.59
CA ARG A 236 4.99 -23.23 2.89
C ARG A 236 5.11 -21.72 2.79
N SER A 237 6.13 -21.20 2.11
CA SER A 237 6.46 -19.77 2.11
C SER A 237 5.36 -18.88 1.50
N PHE A 238 4.59 -19.42 0.56
CA PHE A 238 3.49 -18.71 -0.10
C PHE A 238 2.10 -19.30 0.21
N ASP A 239 2.02 -20.49 0.81
CA ASP A 239 0.80 -21.24 1.18
C ASP A 239 -0.52 -20.74 0.56
N LEU A 240 -0.61 -20.82 -0.78
CA LEU A 240 -1.77 -20.33 -1.54
C LEU A 240 -3.04 -21.16 -1.29
N GLY A 241 -2.88 -22.34 -0.69
CA GLY A 241 -3.97 -23.22 -0.29
C GLY A 241 -4.56 -22.89 1.08
N ARG A 242 -3.93 -22.00 1.85
CA ARG A 242 -4.35 -21.71 3.23
C ARG A 242 -5.77 -21.18 3.29
N GLN A 243 -6.58 -21.84 4.11
CA GLN A 243 -7.93 -21.39 4.41
C GLN A 243 -7.98 -20.76 5.80
N PHE A 244 -8.19 -19.44 5.82
CA PHE A 244 -8.48 -18.73 7.05
C PHE A 244 -9.84 -19.12 7.64
N GLN A 245 -9.91 -19.18 8.97
CA GLN A 245 -11.10 -19.59 9.71
C GLN A 245 -12.19 -18.52 9.61
N PHE A 246 -13.44 -18.94 9.38
CA PHE A 246 -14.57 -18.02 9.20
C PHE A 246 -14.77 -17.08 10.40
N LYS A 247 -14.49 -17.53 11.63
CA LYS A 247 -14.63 -16.71 12.85
C LYS A 247 -13.82 -15.41 12.85
N TRP A 248 -12.75 -15.35 12.06
CA TRP A 248 -11.85 -14.20 11.99
C TRP A 248 -12.10 -13.27 10.80
N THR A 249 -13.05 -13.62 9.92
CA THR A 249 -13.34 -12.83 8.72
C THR A 249 -14.05 -11.52 9.06
N VAL A 250 -13.49 -10.40 8.64
CA VAL A 250 -14.09 -9.07 8.82
C VAL A 250 -15.07 -8.75 7.68
N ASN A 251 -14.73 -9.12 6.44
CA ASN A 251 -15.46 -8.70 5.25
C ASN A 251 -16.66 -9.59 4.90
N TRP A 252 -16.58 -10.91 5.10
CA TRP A 252 -17.65 -11.84 4.67
C TRP A 252 -18.51 -12.42 5.80
N ARG A 253 -18.53 -11.79 6.98
CA ARG A 253 -19.27 -12.27 8.16
C ARG A 253 -20.78 -12.37 7.94
N PHE A 254 -21.34 -11.65 6.96
CA PHE A 254 -22.74 -11.73 6.58
C PHE A 254 -23.12 -13.00 5.81
N LEU A 255 -22.14 -13.73 5.28
CA LEU A 255 -22.37 -14.99 4.55
C LEU A 255 -22.44 -16.18 5.51
N PRO A 256 -23.20 -17.25 5.18
CA PRO A 256 -23.07 -18.53 5.85
C PRO A 256 -21.66 -19.11 5.68
N GLU A 257 -21.17 -19.83 6.69
CA GLU A 257 -19.82 -20.42 6.68
C GLU A 257 -19.63 -21.42 5.51
N GLU A 258 -20.68 -22.17 5.16
CA GLU A 258 -20.71 -23.10 4.04
C GLU A 258 -20.41 -22.40 2.70
N VAL A 259 -20.96 -21.20 2.50
CA VAL A 259 -20.72 -20.38 1.30
C VAL A 259 -19.30 -19.84 1.31
N PHE A 260 -18.82 -19.38 2.46
CA PHE A 260 -17.47 -18.85 2.64
C PHE A 260 -16.36 -19.88 2.37
N GLN A 261 -16.62 -21.15 2.69
CA GLN A 261 -15.71 -22.27 2.44
C GLN A 261 -15.88 -22.90 1.04
N ASN A 262 -16.93 -22.50 0.30
CA ASN A 262 -17.22 -23.07 -1.01
C ASN A 262 -16.14 -22.71 -2.05
N ARG A 263 -15.65 -23.71 -2.78
CA ARG A 263 -14.64 -23.53 -3.84
C ARG A 263 -15.14 -22.67 -5.00
N ALA A 264 -16.42 -22.78 -5.38
CA ALA A 264 -17.01 -21.97 -6.44
C ALA A 264 -17.03 -20.49 -6.03
N PHE A 265 -17.30 -20.18 -4.76
CA PHE A 265 -17.22 -18.81 -4.23
C PHE A 265 -15.79 -18.27 -4.32
N HIS A 266 -14.79 -19.08 -3.96
CA HIS A 266 -13.38 -18.67 -4.08
C HIS A 266 -12.98 -18.39 -5.54
N VAL A 267 -13.36 -19.27 -6.47
CA VAL A 267 -13.09 -19.06 -7.91
C VAL A 267 -13.82 -17.83 -8.44
N ALA A 268 -15.06 -17.59 -8.03
CA ALA A 268 -15.82 -16.40 -8.41
C ALA A 268 -15.14 -15.10 -7.94
N LEU A 269 -14.62 -15.07 -6.71
CA LEU A 269 -13.85 -13.94 -6.19
C LEU A 269 -12.57 -13.69 -7.00
N LEU A 270 -11.84 -14.76 -7.36
CA LEU A 270 -10.65 -14.66 -8.19
C LEU A 270 -10.97 -14.12 -9.59
N LEU A 271 -12.03 -14.64 -10.23
CA LEU A 271 -12.49 -14.14 -11.53
C LEU A 271 -12.93 -12.67 -11.45
N ALA A 272 -13.64 -12.28 -10.39
CA ALA A 272 -14.02 -10.89 -10.16
C ALA A 272 -12.80 -9.98 -9.99
N HIS A 273 -11.76 -10.45 -9.28
CA HIS A 273 -10.50 -9.73 -9.13
C HIS A 273 -9.81 -9.51 -10.48
N LEU A 274 -9.62 -10.58 -11.27
CA LEU A 274 -8.97 -10.53 -12.58
C LEU A 274 -9.77 -9.66 -13.56
N ALA A 275 -11.10 -9.77 -13.57
CA ALA A 275 -11.97 -8.93 -14.37
C ALA A 275 -11.86 -7.45 -13.98
N GLY A 276 -11.87 -7.14 -12.68
CA GLY A 276 -11.69 -5.79 -12.17
C GLY A 276 -10.35 -5.18 -12.57
N LEU A 277 -9.26 -5.94 -12.44
CA LEU A 277 -7.92 -5.53 -12.89
C LEU A 277 -7.90 -5.27 -14.40
N GLY A 278 -8.45 -6.18 -15.22
CA GLY A 278 -8.54 -6.01 -16.67
C GLY A 278 -9.34 -4.77 -17.08
N LEU A 279 -10.50 -4.55 -16.45
CA LEU A 279 -11.34 -3.37 -16.69
C LEU A 279 -10.60 -2.07 -16.33
N PHE A 280 -9.95 -2.02 -15.18
CA PHE A 280 -9.16 -0.84 -14.76
C PHE A 280 -7.97 -0.61 -15.68
N ALA A 281 -7.22 -1.64 -16.05
CA ALA A 281 -6.09 -1.54 -16.96
C ALA A 281 -6.51 -0.96 -18.33
N LEU A 282 -7.61 -1.46 -18.91
CA LEU A 282 -8.09 -1.06 -20.22
C LEU A 282 -8.74 0.34 -20.23
N HIS A 283 -9.52 0.67 -19.20
CA HIS A 283 -10.39 1.86 -19.25
C HIS A 283 -9.92 3.00 -18.35
N ARG A 284 -9.20 2.70 -17.25
CA ARG A 284 -8.96 3.69 -16.18
C ARG A 284 -7.49 4.03 -15.95
N TRP A 285 -6.59 3.06 -15.99
CA TRP A 285 -5.14 3.27 -15.85
C TRP A 285 -4.53 3.91 -17.10
N HIS A 286 -5.06 3.56 -18.27
CA HIS A 286 -4.57 4.02 -19.56
C HIS A 286 -4.99 5.47 -19.91
N ARG A 287 -5.92 6.07 -19.16
CA ARG A 287 -6.62 7.31 -19.57
C ARG A 287 -5.77 8.60 -19.56
N SER A 288 -4.45 8.55 -19.34
CA SER A 288 -3.55 9.72 -19.31
C SER A 288 -2.45 9.79 -20.37
N SER A 289 -2.18 8.77 -21.21
CA SER A 289 -1.31 8.96 -22.40
C SER A 289 -1.36 7.75 -23.34
N LEU A 290 -1.76 7.99 -24.59
CA LEU A 290 -1.62 7.18 -25.81
C LEU A 290 -2.11 5.72 -25.84
N SER A 291 -3.16 5.50 -26.64
CA SER A 291 -3.79 4.21 -26.97
C SER A 291 -2.76 3.11 -27.28
N TRP A 292 -2.84 1.98 -26.57
CA TRP A 292 -2.11 0.71 -26.82
C TRP A 292 -2.07 0.29 -28.30
N ARG A 293 -3.04 0.74 -29.10
CA ARG A 293 -3.11 0.54 -30.56
C ARG A 293 -2.00 1.25 -31.35
N LYS A 294 -1.23 2.16 -30.76
CA LYS A 294 -0.04 2.77 -31.38
C LYS A 294 1.25 2.03 -31.01
N GLU A 295 1.32 1.44 -29.82
CA GLU A 295 2.46 0.65 -29.35
C GLU A 295 2.62 -0.67 -30.14
N LEU A 296 1.52 -1.37 -30.41
CA LEU A 296 1.52 -2.58 -31.26
C LEU A 296 1.85 -2.32 -32.75
N ARG A 297 1.90 -1.05 -33.16
CA ARG A 297 2.38 -0.67 -34.51
C ARG A 297 3.88 -0.39 -34.54
N CYS A 298 4.51 -0.14 -33.39
CA CYS A 298 5.95 0.11 -33.29
C CYS A 298 6.78 -1.19 -33.24
N THR A 299 6.13 -2.36 -33.11
CA THR A 299 6.78 -3.67 -33.23
C THR A 299 7.09 -4.09 -34.68
N ALA A 300 6.74 -3.25 -35.68
CA ALA A 300 7.04 -3.46 -37.09
C ALA A 300 8.36 -2.78 -37.54
N GLY A 301 9.45 -2.98 -36.78
CA GLY A 301 10.82 -2.83 -37.30
C GLY A 301 11.45 -1.43 -37.34
N VAL A 302 10.89 -0.41 -36.66
CA VAL A 302 11.54 0.90 -36.55
C VAL A 302 11.97 1.12 -35.10
N ALA A 303 13.29 1.20 -34.88
CA ALA A 303 13.83 1.58 -33.57
C ALA A 303 13.28 2.96 -33.18
N PRO A 304 12.67 3.12 -31.99
CA PRO A 304 12.17 4.41 -31.58
C PRO A 304 13.34 5.39 -31.38
N PRO A 305 13.29 6.62 -31.92
CA PRO A 305 14.29 7.62 -31.56
C PRO A 305 14.24 7.86 -30.04
N ALA A 306 15.39 8.21 -29.47
CA ALA A 306 15.64 8.38 -28.03
C ALA A 306 14.69 9.37 -27.30
N SER A 307 13.78 10.02 -28.03
CA SER A 307 12.75 10.95 -27.57
C SER A 307 11.36 10.33 -27.32
N TYR A 308 11.15 9.01 -27.51
CA TYR A 308 9.86 8.33 -27.23
C TYR A 308 9.69 7.82 -25.80
N VAL A 309 10.45 8.33 -24.83
CA VAL A 309 10.10 8.15 -23.42
C VAL A 309 8.82 8.94 -23.18
N CYS A 310 7.66 8.29 -23.33
CA CYS A 310 6.38 8.87 -22.95
C CYS A 310 6.52 9.29 -21.47
N PRO A 311 6.47 10.60 -21.14
CA PRO A 311 6.53 11.01 -19.76
C PRO A 311 5.30 10.39 -19.09
N LEU A 312 5.53 9.47 -18.15
CA LEU A 312 4.49 9.00 -17.25
C LEU A 312 4.19 10.20 -16.33
N ASN A 313 3.48 11.20 -16.85
CA ASN A 313 3.72 12.60 -16.45
C ASN A 313 3.01 13.02 -15.17
N SER A 314 2.79 12.10 -14.22
CA SER A 314 2.41 12.45 -12.86
C SER A 314 2.73 11.28 -11.95
N GLY A 315 3.51 11.49 -10.88
CA GLY A 315 3.63 10.51 -9.79
C GLY A 315 2.27 10.05 -9.24
N ALA A 316 1.22 10.86 -9.42
CA ALA A 316 -0.17 10.49 -9.16
C ALA A 316 -0.66 9.26 -9.97
N GLN A 317 -0.20 9.06 -11.21
CA GLN A 317 -0.57 7.88 -12.00
C GLN A 317 0.07 6.61 -11.43
N ILE A 318 1.36 6.65 -11.06
CA ILE A 318 2.06 5.53 -10.41
C ILE A 318 1.29 5.11 -9.16
N VAL A 319 1.02 6.06 -8.26
CA VAL A 319 0.32 5.81 -7.00
C VAL A 319 -1.10 5.33 -7.25
N PHE A 320 -1.82 5.92 -8.21
CA PHE A 320 -3.18 5.50 -8.55
C PHE A 320 -3.23 4.06 -9.04
N VAL A 321 -2.35 3.66 -9.96
CA VAL A 321 -2.30 2.29 -10.49
C VAL A 321 -1.98 1.29 -9.38
N LEU A 322 -0.93 1.55 -8.59
CA LEU A 322 -0.52 0.67 -7.51
C LEU A 322 -1.60 0.53 -6.43
N PHE A 323 -2.16 1.65 -5.96
CA PHE A 323 -3.15 1.62 -4.88
C PHE A 323 -4.49 1.03 -5.34
N SER A 324 -4.94 1.31 -6.57
CA SER A 324 -6.17 0.71 -7.10
C SER A 324 -6.01 -0.79 -7.39
N SER A 325 -4.84 -1.24 -7.85
CA SER A 325 -4.52 -2.68 -7.98
C SER A 325 -4.68 -3.40 -6.64
N ASN A 326 -4.05 -2.87 -5.59
CA ASN A 326 -4.16 -3.43 -4.25
C ASN A 326 -5.60 -3.43 -3.73
N PHE A 327 -6.31 -2.32 -3.90
CA PHE A 327 -7.66 -2.18 -3.39
C PHE A 327 -8.65 -3.15 -4.06
N LEU A 328 -8.55 -3.36 -5.38
CA LEU A 328 -9.31 -4.40 -6.08
C LEU A 328 -9.02 -5.79 -5.48
N GLY A 329 -7.77 -6.07 -5.11
CA GLY A 329 -7.38 -7.28 -4.41
C GLY A 329 -8.02 -7.43 -3.04
N VAL A 330 -7.98 -6.36 -2.22
CA VAL A 330 -8.60 -6.33 -0.89
C VAL A 330 -10.11 -6.57 -0.98
N CYS A 331 -10.82 -5.92 -1.90
CA CYS A 331 -12.26 -6.09 -2.08
C CYS A 331 -12.65 -7.53 -2.48
N CYS A 332 -11.81 -8.20 -3.26
CA CYS A 332 -12.02 -9.57 -3.70
C CYS A 332 -11.38 -10.63 -2.78
N SER A 333 -10.74 -10.23 -1.69
CA SER A 333 -10.09 -11.17 -0.78
C SER A 333 -11.13 -12.02 -0.05
N ARG A 334 -11.01 -13.35 -0.12
CA ARG A 334 -11.96 -14.28 0.53
C ARG A 334 -12.00 -14.12 2.03
N SER A 335 -10.91 -13.75 2.69
CA SER A 335 -10.90 -13.51 4.13
C SER A 335 -9.97 -12.38 4.49
N LEU A 336 -10.49 -11.43 5.27
CA LEU A 336 -9.72 -10.35 5.84
C LEU A 336 -9.70 -10.47 7.36
N HIS A 337 -8.52 -10.66 7.94
CA HIS A 337 -8.32 -10.60 9.39
C HIS A 337 -7.91 -9.19 9.81
N TYR A 338 -8.11 -8.87 11.08
CA TYR A 338 -7.89 -7.51 11.61
C TYR A 338 -6.52 -6.91 11.33
N GLN A 339 -5.45 -7.71 11.29
CA GLN A 339 -4.11 -7.23 10.96
C GLN A 339 -3.98 -6.76 9.50
N PHE A 340 -4.81 -7.28 8.58
CA PHE A 340 -4.78 -6.93 7.17
C PHE A 340 -5.31 -5.53 6.89
N TYR A 341 -5.84 -4.83 7.90
CA TYR A 341 -6.26 -3.44 7.74
C TYR A 341 -5.10 -2.55 7.26
N VAL A 342 -3.88 -2.81 7.75
CA VAL A 342 -2.67 -2.07 7.38
C VAL A 342 -2.34 -2.17 5.88
N TRP A 343 -2.84 -3.20 5.18
CA TRP A 343 -2.58 -3.41 3.76
C TRP A 343 -3.10 -2.29 2.87
N TYR A 344 -4.10 -1.54 3.34
CA TYR A 344 -4.72 -0.50 2.54
C TYR A 344 -5.16 0.74 3.32
N PHE A 345 -5.13 0.74 4.66
CA PHE A 345 -5.46 1.91 5.49
C PHE A 345 -4.78 3.20 5.01
N HIS A 346 -3.45 3.19 4.88
CA HIS A 346 -2.67 4.34 4.45
C HIS A 346 -2.88 4.72 2.97
N THR A 347 -3.57 3.90 2.19
CA THR A 347 -3.89 4.16 0.78
C THR A 347 -5.29 4.72 0.59
N LEU A 348 -6.21 4.48 1.54
CA LEU A 348 -7.63 4.88 1.46
C LEU A 348 -7.82 6.37 1.21
N PRO A 349 -7.13 7.28 1.92
CA PRO A 349 -7.30 8.71 1.67
C PRO A 349 -6.86 9.12 0.26
N TYR A 350 -5.82 8.50 -0.29
CA TYR A 350 -5.45 8.76 -1.68
C TYR A 350 -6.55 8.28 -2.63
N LEU A 351 -7.06 7.06 -2.47
CA LEU A 351 -8.12 6.50 -3.32
C LEU A 351 -9.40 7.37 -3.30
N LEU A 352 -9.72 7.95 -2.15
CA LEU A 352 -10.89 8.82 -2.01
C LEU A 352 -10.67 10.25 -2.54
N TRP A 353 -9.45 10.79 -2.54
CA TRP A 353 -9.18 12.17 -2.97
C TRP A 353 -8.48 12.30 -4.32
N CYS A 354 -7.98 11.21 -4.92
CA CYS A 354 -7.26 11.27 -6.20
C CYS A 354 -8.16 11.62 -7.39
N THR A 355 -9.48 11.43 -7.28
CA THR A 355 -10.44 11.81 -8.32
C THR A 355 -11.20 13.10 -7.94
N PRO A 356 -11.11 14.17 -8.77
CA PRO A 356 -11.97 15.33 -8.63
C PRO A 356 -13.43 14.92 -8.82
N THR A 357 -14.21 14.98 -7.75
CA THR A 357 -15.64 14.71 -7.79
C THR A 357 -16.40 16.03 -7.70
N THR A 358 -17.11 16.39 -8.77
CA THR A 358 -18.08 17.50 -8.74
C THR A 358 -19.30 17.19 -7.88
N LYS A 359 -19.57 15.90 -7.59
CA LYS A 359 -20.78 15.42 -6.90
C LYS A 359 -20.60 14.97 -5.46
N LEU A 360 -19.42 14.49 -5.05
CA LEU A 360 -19.14 14.11 -3.65
C LEU A 360 -18.40 15.24 -2.95
N ALA A 361 -19.06 15.89 -2.00
CA ALA A 361 -18.42 16.82 -1.09
C ALA A 361 -17.35 16.11 -0.22
N HIS A 362 -16.47 16.89 0.42
CA HIS A 362 -15.45 16.38 1.33
C HIS A 362 -16.03 15.55 2.50
N MET A 363 -17.26 15.87 2.93
CA MET A 363 -17.93 15.24 4.08
C MET A 363 -18.25 13.74 3.86
N PRO A 364 -18.93 13.33 2.78
CA PRO A 364 -19.12 11.90 2.48
C PRO A 364 -17.84 11.06 2.44
N LYS A 365 -16.72 11.62 1.96
CA LYS A 365 -15.44 10.90 1.91
C LYS A 365 -14.86 10.65 3.30
N VAL A 366 -14.95 11.65 4.18
CA VAL A 366 -14.56 11.51 5.59
C VAL A 366 -15.48 10.54 6.32
N LEU A 367 -16.79 10.61 6.09
CA LEU A 367 -17.75 9.64 6.63
C LEU A 367 -17.39 8.22 6.20
N LEU A 368 -17.03 8.01 4.93
CA LEU A 368 -16.62 6.71 4.42
C LEU A 368 -15.38 6.17 5.14
N LEU A 369 -14.36 7.01 5.36
CA LEU A 369 -13.19 6.65 6.17
C LEU A 369 -13.60 6.25 7.59
N GLY A 370 -14.49 7.02 8.22
CA GLY A 370 -14.99 6.75 9.57
C GLY A 370 -15.76 5.44 9.68
N VAL A 371 -16.63 5.13 8.71
CA VAL A 371 -17.38 3.86 8.69
C VAL A 371 -16.44 2.68 8.45
N ILE A 372 -15.45 2.81 7.54
CA ILE A 372 -14.44 1.77 7.36
C ILE A 372 -13.68 1.54 8.68
N GLU A 373 -13.19 2.59 9.33
CA GLU A 373 -12.51 2.49 10.63
C GLU A 373 -13.39 1.81 11.69
N LEU A 374 -14.68 2.15 11.76
CA LEU A 374 -15.63 1.51 12.67
C LEU A 374 -15.81 0.02 12.37
N CYS A 375 -15.91 -0.35 11.09
CA CYS A 375 -16.05 -1.75 10.68
C CYS A 375 -14.82 -2.55 11.13
N TRP A 376 -13.62 -2.00 10.94
CA TRP A 376 -12.40 -2.65 11.39
C TRP A 376 -12.31 -2.70 12.91
N ASN A 377 -12.80 -1.71 13.65
CA ASN A 377 -12.75 -1.72 15.12
C ASN A 377 -13.85 -2.55 15.79
N THR A 378 -14.85 -3.02 15.04
CA THR A 378 -15.90 -3.91 15.58
C THR A 378 -15.34 -5.32 15.77
N TYR A 379 -15.20 -5.79 17.02
CA TYR A 379 -14.68 -7.13 17.34
C TYR A 379 -15.60 -7.87 18.34
N PRO A 380 -16.04 -9.12 18.05
CA PRO A 380 -15.95 -9.80 16.76
C PRO A 380 -16.80 -9.07 15.70
N SER A 381 -16.51 -9.29 14.42
CA SER A 381 -17.26 -8.68 13.33
C SER A 381 -18.72 -9.14 13.36
N THR A 382 -19.63 -8.24 13.00
CA THR A 382 -21.07 -8.47 12.87
C THR A 382 -21.50 -8.44 11.41
N VAL A 383 -22.69 -8.99 11.11
CA VAL A 383 -23.34 -8.89 9.80
C VAL A 383 -23.40 -7.43 9.32
N CYS A 384 -23.79 -6.51 10.21
CA CYS A 384 -23.89 -5.08 9.91
C CYS A 384 -22.53 -4.46 9.56
N SER A 385 -21.48 -4.71 10.38
CA SER A 385 -20.13 -4.19 10.10
C SER A 385 -19.57 -4.72 8.78
N SER A 386 -19.84 -5.98 8.48
CA SER A 386 -19.35 -6.68 7.29
C SER A 386 -20.05 -6.20 6.01
N LEU A 387 -21.38 -6.06 6.02
CA LEU A 387 -22.13 -5.44 4.93
C LEU A 387 -21.74 -3.98 4.73
N SER A 388 -21.60 -3.22 5.82
CA SER A 388 -21.19 -1.80 5.77
C SER A 388 -19.80 -1.65 5.14
N LEU A 389 -18.87 -2.54 5.45
CA LEU A 389 -17.54 -2.56 4.83
C LEU A 389 -17.62 -2.78 3.31
N HIS A 390 -18.43 -3.74 2.85
CA HIS A 390 -18.64 -3.99 1.42
C HIS A 390 -19.31 -2.82 0.70
N ILE A 391 -20.31 -2.20 1.32
CA ILE A 391 -20.93 -0.98 0.77
C ILE A 391 -19.88 0.12 0.65
N CYS A 392 -19.06 0.32 1.68
CA CYS A 392 -18.01 1.33 1.64
C CYS A 392 -17.00 1.06 0.54
N HIS A 393 -16.52 -0.19 0.42
CA HIS A 393 -15.61 -0.61 -0.64
C HIS A 393 -16.20 -0.41 -2.03
N GLY A 394 -17.47 -0.77 -2.22
CA GLY A 394 -18.21 -0.55 -3.47
C GLY A 394 -18.28 0.93 -3.84
N LEU A 395 -18.56 1.80 -2.87
CA LEU A 395 -18.58 3.25 -3.09
C LEU A 395 -17.21 3.82 -3.48
N VAL A 396 -16.13 3.34 -2.85
CA VAL A 396 -14.75 3.71 -3.26
C VAL A 396 -14.51 3.27 -4.71
N LEU A 397 -14.81 2.02 -5.07
CA LEU A 397 -14.63 1.50 -6.44
C LEU A 397 -15.45 2.30 -7.46
N LEU A 398 -16.70 2.60 -7.13
CA LEU A 398 -17.60 3.41 -7.96
C LEU A 398 -17.01 4.81 -8.21
N GLN A 399 -16.44 5.42 -7.16
CA GLN A 399 -15.80 6.73 -7.26
C GLN A 399 -14.52 6.68 -8.11
N LEU A 400 -13.72 5.63 -7.96
CA LEU A 400 -12.51 5.44 -8.77
C LEU A 400 -12.86 5.24 -10.25
N TRP A 401 -13.95 4.53 -10.53
CA TRP A 401 -14.45 4.28 -11.87
C TRP A 401 -14.98 5.56 -12.56
N TYR A 402 -15.88 6.29 -11.91
CA TYR A 402 -16.52 7.48 -12.50
C TYR A 402 -15.74 8.79 -12.32
N GLY A 403 -14.75 8.83 -11.42
CA GLY A 403 -14.01 10.04 -11.14
C GLY A 403 -13.27 10.58 -12.37
N THR A 404 -13.62 11.79 -12.81
CA THR A 404 -12.98 12.45 -13.96
C THR A 404 -11.58 12.88 -13.57
N ALA A 405 -10.55 12.58 -14.37
CA ALA A 405 -9.25 13.20 -14.18
C ALA A 405 -9.35 14.66 -14.64
N SER A 406 -9.12 15.62 -13.75
CA SER A 406 -8.94 17.00 -14.20
C SER A 406 -7.74 17.04 -15.13
N ALA A 407 -7.94 17.61 -16.33
CA ALA A 407 -6.82 17.99 -17.18
C ALA A 407 -5.86 18.88 -16.36
N PRO A 408 -4.54 18.76 -16.55
CA PRO A 408 -3.61 19.68 -15.92
C PRO A 408 -4.00 21.10 -16.31
N ALA A 409 -4.16 21.97 -15.32
CA ALA A 409 -4.42 23.39 -15.57
C ALA A 409 -3.28 23.90 -16.45
N THR A 410 -3.62 24.34 -17.66
CA THR A 410 -2.72 25.09 -18.51
C THR A 410 -2.31 26.33 -17.72
N HIS A 411 -1.08 26.35 -17.22
CA HIS A 411 -0.47 27.58 -16.75
C HIS A 411 -0.39 28.51 -17.96
N THR A 412 -1.40 29.36 -18.12
CA THR A 412 -1.29 30.53 -18.99
C THR A 412 -0.14 31.38 -18.44
N PRO A 413 0.93 31.62 -19.21
CA PRO A 413 1.94 32.56 -18.79
C PRO A 413 1.27 33.93 -18.58
N PRO A 414 1.71 34.72 -17.59
CA PRO A 414 1.16 36.05 -17.38
C PRO A 414 1.30 36.84 -18.70
N PRO A 415 0.29 37.65 -19.09
CA PRO A 415 0.37 38.43 -20.32
C PRO A 415 1.63 39.29 -20.27
N SER A 416 2.52 39.08 -21.24
CA SER A 416 3.69 39.91 -21.45
C SER A 416 3.24 41.37 -21.49
N ARG A 417 3.75 42.20 -20.58
CA ARG A 417 3.56 43.66 -20.65
C ARG A 417 3.95 44.12 -22.06
N ARG A 418 2.99 44.63 -22.84
CA ARG A 418 3.28 45.33 -24.09
C ARG A 418 4.27 46.47 -23.78
N PRO A 419 5.31 46.70 -24.59
CA PRO A 419 6.11 47.91 -24.48
C PRO A 419 5.20 49.12 -24.68
N ALA A 420 5.30 50.09 -23.79
CA ALA A 420 4.61 51.37 -23.95
C ALA A 420 5.00 51.99 -25.29
N ALA A 421 4.01 52.37 -26.09
CA ALA A 421 4.21 53.12 -27.31
C ALA A 421 4.93 54.43 -26.96
N GLY A 422 6.16 54.58 -27.47
CA GLY A 422 6.91 55.82 -27.36
C GLY A 422 6.13 56.96 -28.01
N SER A 423 5.77 57.95 -27.20
CA SER A 423 5.25 59.23 -27.65
C SER A 423 6.30 59.93 -28.52
N LYS A 424 6.15 59.89 -29.85
CA LYS A 424 6.74 60.89 -30.73
C LYS A 424 5.81 62.10 -30.81
N LYS A 425 6.14 63.15 -30.05
CA LYS A 425 5.73 64.52 -30.33
C LYS A 425 6.97 65.39 -30.43
N ALA A 426 7.15 65.95 -31.63
CA ALA A 426 7.76 67.22 -32.00
C ALA A 426 8.90 67.80 -31.14
N GLN A 427 10.10 67.88 -31.74
CA GLN A 427 10.72 69.15 -32.16
C GLN A 427 11.81 68.88 -33.18
#